data_AF-A0A3M1FR12-F1
#
_entry.id   AF-A0A3M1FR12-F1
#
_cell.length_a   1.000
_cell.length_b   1.000
_cell.length_c   1.000
_cell.angle_alpha   90.00
_cell.angle_beta   90.00
_cell.angle_gamma   90.00
#
_symmetry.space_group_name_H-M   'P 1'
#
loop_
_entity.id
_entity.type
_entity.pdbx_description
1 polymer ?
#
loop_
_entity_poly.entity_id
_entity_poly.type
_entity_poly.pdbx_seq_one_letter_code
_entity_poly.pdbx_strand_id
1 'polypeptide(L)'
;MEQLITTLGPRTAEQLGMILPHEHIFVDLGPIEEENWRAATAEPVIVHMGPEIEKIKAQGITALVECTPVGVGRRVDIVRAVSQATD
;
A
#
# COMPACT_ATOMS: atom_id res chain seq x y z
N MET A 1 -5.95 -24.31 -3.85
CA MET A 1 -5.87 -23.54 -2.58
C MET A 1 -6.20 -22.11 -2.90
N GLU A 2 -7.02 -21.48 -2.07
CA GLU A 2 -7.35 -20.07 -2.21
C GLU A 2 -6.11 -19.22 -1.92
N GLN A 3 -5.94 -18.14 -2.67
CA GLN A 3 -4.79 -17.23 -2.55
C GLN A 3 -5.26 -15.79 -2.62
N LEU A 4 -4.62 -14.91 -1.84
CA LEU A 4 -4.73 -13.47 -2.02
C LEU A 4 -3.63 -12.99 -2.96
N ILE A 5 -4.00 -12.23 -3.99
CA ILE A 5 -3.03 -11.59 -4.89
C ILE A 5 -2.57 -10.29 -4.25
N THR A 6 -1.26 -10.19 -3.97
CA THR A 6 -0.65 -9.00 -3.38
C THR A 6 0.26 -8.30 -4.37
N THR A 7 0.73 -7.10 -4.02
CA THR A 7 1.76 -6.35 -4.79
C THR A 7 3.08 -7.10 -4.93
N LEU A 8 3.37 -8.03 -4.02
CA LEU A 8 4.56 -8.91 -4.03
C LEU A 8 4.27 -10.33 -4.54
N GLY A 9 3.06 -10.58 -5.05
CA GLY A 9 2.63 -11.88 -5.59
C GLY A 9 1.62 -12.61 -4.70
N PRO A 10 1.23 -13.84 -5.08
CA PRO A 10 0.21 -14.60 -4.35
C PRO A 10 0.67 -14.99 -2.93
N ARG A 11 -0.24 -14.92 -1.95
CA ARG A 11 -0.06 -15.42 -0.58
C ARG A 11 -1.17 -16.40 -0.21
N THR A 12 -0.82 -17.49 0.48
CA THR A 12 -1.80 -18.43 1.05
C THR A 12 -2.27 -17.96 2.43
N ALA A 13 -3.33 -18.57 2.95
CA ALA A 13 -3.85 -18.24 4.27
C ALA A 13 -2.83 -18.46 5.39
N GLU A 14 -1.97 -19.48 5.28
CA GLU A 14 -0.94 -19.80 6.28
C GLU A 14 0.22 -18.77 6.29
N GLN A 15 0.37 -18.00 5.21
CA GLN A 15 1.34 -16.91 5.09
C GLN A 15 0.80 -15.58 5.62
N LEU A 16 -0.46 -15.55 6.08
CA LEU A 16 -1.16 -14.35 6.50
C LEU A 16 -1.63 -14.49 7.96
N GLY A 17 -1.44 -13.43 8.73
CA GLY A 17 -2.02 -13.19 10.05
C GLY A 17 -3.13 -12.16 9.97
N MET A 18 -3.09 -11.17 10.87
CA MET A 18 -4.10 -10.09 10.88
C MET A 18 -4.00 -9.25 9.60
N ILE A 19 -5.16 -8.92 9.02
CA ILE A 19 -5.28 -8.09 7.82
C ILE A 19 -6.02 -6.80 8.17
N LEU A 20 -5.46 -5.66 7.79
CA LEU A 20 -6.20 -4.39 7.79
C LEU A 20 -7.00 -4.28 6.48
N PRO A 21 -8.34 -4.36 6.50
CA PRO A 21 -9.12 -4.56 5.29
C PRO A 21 -9.39 -3.28 4.48
N HIS A 22 -9.06 -2.10 5.01
CA HIS A 22 -9.29 -0.83 4.33
C HIS A 22 -8.29 0.22 4.79
N GLU A 23 -7.26 0.46 4.00
CA GLU A 23 -6.24 1.48 4.27
C GLU A 23 -5.89 2.26 3.00
N HIS A 24 -5.18 3.36 3.16
CA HIS A 24 -4.71 4.22 2.07
C HIS A 24 -3.24 4.55 2.25
N ILE A 25 -2.38 4.04 1.37
CA ILE A 25 -0.91 4.26 1.44
C ILE A 25 -0.50 5.54 0.74
N PHE A 26 -1.16 5.85 -0.37
CA PHE A 26 -0.96 7.08 -1.12
C PHE A 26 -2.30 7.53 -1.67
N VAL A 27 -2.62 8.80 -1.45
CA VAL A 27 -3.80 9.45 -2.03
C VAL A 27 -3.39 10.79 -2.61
N ASP A 28 -4.10 11.18 -3.66
CA ASP A 28 -4.14 12.56 -4.11
C ASP A 28 -5.58 13.05 -3.98
N LEU A 29 -5.79 13.90 -2.99
CA LEU A 29 -7.05 14.56 -2.68
C LEU A 29 -7.02 16.05 -3.06
N GLY A 30 -6.00 16.47 -3.82
CA GLY A 30 -5.94 17.80 -4.40
C GLY A 30 -6.95 17.99 -5.55
N PRO A 31 -6.96 19.16 -6.19
CA PRO A 31 -7.79 19.39 -7.37
C PRO A 31 -7.51 18.35 -8.46
N ILE A 32 -8.57 17.75 -9.01
CA ILE A 32 -8.45 16.67 -10.00
C ILE A 32 -7.71 17.16 -11.25
N GLU A 33 -7.90 18.43 -11.61
CA GLU A 33 -7.29 19.07 -12.78
C GLU A 33 -5.77 19.19 -12.68
N GLU A 34 -5.22 19.23 -11.45
CA GLU A 34 -3.77 19.32 -11.24
C GLU A 34 -3.06 17.97 -11.44
N GLU A 35 -3.80 16.86 -11.29
CA GLU A 35 -3.31 15.50 -11.49
C GLU A 35 -1.96 15.23 -10.79
N ASN A 36 -1.75 15.79 -9.59
CA ASN A 36 -0.47 15.76 -8.87
C ASN A 36 0.06 14.32 -8.68
N TRP A 37 -0.83 13.35 -8.52
CA TRP A 37 -0.52 11.93 -8.47
C TRP A 37 0.30 11.41 -9.64
N ARG A 38 0.28 12.05 -10.82
CA ARG A 38 1.09 11.65 -11.98
C ARG A 38 2.58 11.89 -11.77
N ALA A 39 2.93 13.00 -11.12
CA ALA A 39 4.31 13.38 -10.83
C ALA A 39 4.85 12.75 -9.54
N ALA A 40 3.98 12.13 -8.73
CA ALA A 40 4.38 11.48 -7.49
C ALA A 40 5.42 10.37 -7.74
N THR A 41 6.39 10.28 -6.83
CA THR A 41 7.40 9.22 -6.82
C THR A 41 7.31 8.42 -5.53
N ALA A 42 7.92 7.24 -5.49
CA ALA A 42 7.82 6.34 -4.35
C ALA A 42 8.63 6.81 -3.14
N GLU A 43 9.76 7.48 -3.35
CA GLU A 43 10.71 7.88 -2.32
C GLU A 43 10.06 8.67 -1.16
N PRO A 44 9.32 9.78 -1.38
CA PRO A 44 8.68 10.50 -0.29
C PRO A 44 7.62 9.66 0.43
N VAL A 45 6.92 8.78 -0.29
CA VAL A 45 5.90 7.90 0.29
C VAL A 45 6.54 6.83 1.17
N ILE A 46 7.66 6.24 0.73
CA ILE A 46 8.42 5.26 1.53
C ILE A 46 8.95 5.92 2.81
N VAL A 47 9.53 7.13 2.70
CA VAL A 47 10.04 7.86 3.87
C VAL A 47 8.93 8.13 4.88
N HIS A 48 7.71 8.44 4.42
CA HIS A 48 6.59 8.74 5.30
C HIS A 48 5.90 7.48 5.86
N MET A 49 5.57 6.52 4.98
CA MET A 49 4.74 5.36 5.31
C MET A 49 5.55 4.18 5.85
N GLY A 50 6.83 4.06 5.49
CA GLY A 50 7.68 2.94 5.94
C GLY A 50 7.64 2.71 7.45
N PRO A 51 7.84 3.75 8.30
CA PRO A 51 7.73 3.62 9.74
C PRO A 51 6.33 3.17 10.23
N GLU A 52 5.26 3.60 9.57
CA GLU A 52 3.89 3.17 9.92
C GLU A 52 3.65 1.71 9.57
N ILE A 53 4.18 1.23 8.43
CA ILE A 53 4.16 -0.18 8.07
C ILE A 53 4.91 -1.04 9.09
N GLU A 54 6.10 -0.61 9.52
CA GLU A 54 6.87 -1.34 10.54
C GLU A 54 6.15 -1.37 11.91
N LYS A 55 5.44 -0.31 12.28
CA LYS A 55 4.62 -0.29 13.51
C LYS A 55 3.47 -1.31 13.47
N ILE A 56 2.80 -1.47 12.33
CA ILE A 56 1.71 -2.46 12.22
C ILE A 56 2.26 -3.89 12.12
N LYS A 57 3.40 -4.09 11.45
CA LYS A 57 4.12 -5.39 11.43
C LYS A 57 4.48 -5.84 12.84
N ALA A 58 4.99 -4.92 13.69
CA ALA A 58 5.31 -5.21 15.09
C ALA A 58 4.07 -5.62 15.93
N GLN A 59 2.86 -5.33 15.46
CA GLN A 59 1.60 -5.73 16.09
C GLN A 59 1.01 -7.04 15.51
N GLY A 60 1.73 -7.71 14.61
CA GLY A 60 1.30 -8.98 13.99
C GLY A 60 0.40 -8.83 12.77
N ILE A 61 0.31 -7.61 12.19
CA ILE A 61 -0.36 -7.39 10.91
C ILE A 61 0.57 -7.82 9.78
N THR A 62 0.07 -8.67 8.89
CA THR A 62 0.87 -9.24 7.79
C THR A 62 0.46 -8.74 6.42
N ALA A 63 -0.73 -8.14 6.32
CA ALA A 63 -1.23 -7.57 5.08
C ALA A 63 -2.19 -6.41 5.38
N LEU A 64 -2.31 -5.52 4.39
CA LEU A 64 -3.35 -4.50 4.36
C LEU A 64 -3.93 -4.43 2.95
N VAL A 65 -5.16 -3.95 2.84
CA VAL A 65 -5.80 -3.68 1.55
C VAL A 65 -5.70 -2.20 1.27
N GLU A 66 -4.94 -1.84 0.23
CA GLU A 66 -4.87 -0.48 -0.27
C GLU A 66 -6.12 -0.20 -1.12
N CYS A 67 -6.99 0.66 -0.61
CA CYS A 67 -8.33 0.89 -1.15
C CYS A 67 -8.43 2.15 -2.01
N THR A 68 -7.32 2.76 -2.44
CA THR A 68 -7.39 4.03 -3.18
C THR A 68 -7.94 3.80 -4.60
N PRO A 69 -9.12 4.38 -4.93
CA PRO A 69 -9.73 4.19 -6.24
C PRO A 69 -9.09 5.10 -7.30
N VAL A 70 -9.48 4.85 -8.55
CA VAL A 70 -9.26 5.83 -9.63
C VAL A 70 -10.02 7.12 -9.28
N GLY A 71 -9.39 8.27 -9.53
CA GLY A 71 -9.91 9.60 -9.15
C GLY A 71 -9.43 10.11 -7.80
N VAL A 72 -8.75 9.28 -7.00
CA VAL A 72 -8.16 9.63 -5.69
C VAL A 72 -6.66 9.34 -5.65
N GLY A 73 -6.02 9.26 -6.82
CA GLY A 73 -4.56 9.10 -6.93
C GLY A 73 -4.03 7.67 -6.89
N ARG A 74 -4.81 6.65 -7.29
CA ARG A 74 -4.33 5.25 -7.31
C ARG A 74 -2.98 5.08 -8.05
N ARG A 75 -1.92 4.70 -7.30
CA ARG A 75 -0.54 4.47 -7.81
C ARG A 75 0.01 3.11 -7.36
N VAL A 76 -0.34 2.06 -8.11
CA VAL A 76 0.04 0.66 -7.78
C VAL A 76 1.54 0.43 -7.75
N ASP A 77 2.29 1.15 -8.59
CA ASP A 77 3.75 1.14 -8.61
C ASP A 77 4.37 1.68 -7.31
N ILE A 78 3.82 2.76 -6.75
CA ILE A 78 4.22 3.29 -5.44
C ILE A 78 3.87 2.30 -4.32
N VAL A 79 2.65 1.73 -4.34
CA VAL A 79 2.23 0.75 -3.32
C VAL A 79 3.15 -0.47 -3.34
N ARG A 80 3.53 -0.96 -4.53
CA ARG A 80 4.52 -2.04 -4.66
C ARG A 80 5.88 -1.64 -4.11
N ALA A 81 6.36 -0.43 -4.40
CA ALA A 81 7.64 0.05 -3.90
C ALA A 81 7.66 0.15 -2.37
N VAL A 82 6.56 0.58 -1.75
CA VAL A 82 6.40 0.55 -0.28
C VAL A 82 6.46 -0.89 0.22
N SER A 83 5.70 -1.82 -0.39
CA SER A 83 5.76 -3.24 0.01
C SER A 83 7.18 -3.82 -0.09
N GLN A 84 7.95 -3.47 -1.12
CA GLN A 84 9.33 -3.93 -1.30
C GLN A 84 10.30 -3.32 -0.27
N ALA A 85 10.08 -2.07 0.12
CA ALA A 85 10.93 -1.38 1.10
C ALA A 85 10.70 -1.87 2.54
N THR A 86 9.58 -2.56 2.79
CA THR A 86 9.13 -3.00 4.11
C THR A 86 8.75 -4.47 4.15
N ASP A 87 9.28 -5.34 3.28
CA ASP A 87 9.05 -6.80 3.36
C ASP A 87 9.82 -7.38 4.56
#